data_AF-A0A9Q8WPU5-F1
#
_entry.id   AF-A0A9Q8WPU5-F1
#
_cell.length_a   1.000
_cell.length_b   1.000
_cell.length_c   1.000
_cell.angle_alpha   90.00
_cell.angle_beta   90.00
_cell.angle_gamma   90.00
#
_symmetry.space_group_name_H-M   'P 1'
#
loop_
_entity.id
_entity.type
_entity.pdbx_description
1 polymer ?
#
loop_
_entity_poly.entity_id
_entity_poly.type
_entity_poly.pdbx_seq_one_letter_code
_entity_poly.pdbx_strand_id
1 'polypeptide(L)'
;MAAACLAEVSPGLSAASGRLRDQAVNALWKESRAGPTDTSSLLALVMLGFSLCWHDPSKLGQSEFELLAETLIHLEAQQDSLVMADKQKRFFFYNSLVYWRMLLSFVTDQELPSAASTGAVQPQPPRFPNRHDTRMPHPQTGIGVEVLEVVGQVGALVRKERKRIRRRQHSSRHDIEQSVAAIQTAEQLHSRLCKIELPTEVTVMDSGDDMTPTDHLLKAAEAYRCTGLLQLYRNFPDLLLQDTATATPSAWLDIIGESEPSLSGNPEALHGTWLTCLALHILDLLQDIPITSRSRSIQPLLLVSICSELSITREFFSLDFLGDKSVSSLATSPRLRERPTMTDILHARRLVLSRLASFEGILAAKPIRQMTLLVRETWSCMDEKQQDVYWMDVMVEKSYETLMG
;
A
#
# COMPACT_ATOMS: atom_id res chain seq x y z
N MET A 1 -3.42 -20.69 -12.13
CA MET A 1 -2.57 -19.65 -12.75
C MET A 1 -2.59 -19.68 -14.28
N ALA A 2 -1.84 -20.55 -14.97
CA ALA A 2 -1.80 -20.52 -16.44
C ALA A 2 -3.19 -20.66 -17.11
N ALA A 3 -4.00 -21.60 -16.62
CA ALA A 3 -5.38 -21.77 -17.10
C ALA A 3 -6.30 -20.57 -16.77
N ALA A 4 -5.96 -19.74 -15.77
CA ALA A 4 -6.66 -18.48 -15.49
C ALA A 4 -6.39 -17.45 -16.58
N CYS A 5 -5.12 -17.27 -16.93
CA CYS A 5 -4.71 -16.33 -17.98
C CYS A 5 -5.23 -16.77 -19.34
N LEU A 6 -5.16 -18.07 -19.65
CA LEU A 6 -5.65 -18.61 -20.92
C LEU A 6 -7.18 -18.64 -21.01
N ALA A 7 -7.92 -18.57 -19.90
CA ALA A 7 -9.39 -18.51 -19.93
C ALA A 7 -9.91 -17.25 -20.63
N GLU A 8 -9.11 -16.18 -20.70
CA GLU A 8 -9.45 -14.95 -21.45
C GLU A 8 -9.56 -15.22 -22.97
N VAL A 9 -8.76 -16.15 -23.49
CA VAL A 9 -8.72 -16.48 -24.94
C VAL A 9 -9.36 -17.83 -25.26
N SER A 10 -9.63 -18.66 -24.24
CA SER A 10 -10.26 -19.97 -24.38
C SER A 10 -11.26 -20.20 -23.25
N PRO A 11 -12.55 -19.85 -23.44
CA PRO A 11 -13.57 -19.94 -22.39
C PRO A 11 -13.72 -21.35 -21.78
N GLY A 12 -13.44 -22.40 -22.56
CA GLY A 12 -13.46 -23.79 -22.08
C GLY A 12 -12.46 -24.08 -20.95
N LEU A 13 -11.39 -23.29 -20.83
CA LEU A 13 -10.42 -23.41 -19.74
C LEU A 13 -10.90 -22.78 -18.43
N SER A 14 -11.95 -21.96 -18.44
CA SER A 14 -12.47 -21.31 -17.23
C SER A 14 -12.94 -22.36 -16.20
N ALA A 15 -13.77 -23.32 -16.64
CA ALA A 15 -14.26 -24.40 -15.78
C ALA A 15 -13.13 -25.33 -15.31
N ALA A 16 -12.20 -25.68 -16.21
CA ALA A 16 -11.05 -26.50 -15.86
C ALA A 16 -10.14 -25.79 -14.84
N SER A 17 -9.95 -24.47 -14.98
CA SER A 17 -9.08 -23.72 -14.08
C SER A 17 -9.66 -23.58 -12.69
N GLY A 18 -10.97 -23.36 -12.55
CA GLY A 18 -11.63 -23.35 -11.24
C GLY A 18 -11.48 -24.70 -10.53
N ARG A 19 -11.72 -25.80 -11.24
CA ARG A 19 -11.57 -27.15 -10.70
C ARG A 19 -10.13 -27.46 -10.26
N LEU A 20 -9.14 -27.17 -11.11
CA LEU A 20 -7.72 -27.43 -10.79
C LEU A 20 -7.25 -26.60 -9.60
N ARG A 21 -7.70 -25.34 -9.50
CA ARG A 21 -7.45 -24.49 -8.34
C ARG A 21 -8.02 -25.12 -7.08
N ASP A 22 -9.30 -25.49 -7.09
CA ASP A 22 -9.96 -26.04 -5.89
C ASP A 22 -9.29 -27.35 -5.45
N GLN A 23 -8.85 -28.18 -6.40
CA GLN A 23 -8.06 -29.38 -6.11
C GLN A 23 -6.72 -29.05 -5.45
N ALA A 24 -5.99 -28.04 -5.95
CA ALA A 24 -4.72 -27.62 -5.39
C ALA A 24 -4.86 -27.03 -3.97
N VAL A 25 -5.86 -26.17 -3.76
CA VAL A 25 -6.19 -25.61 -2.43
C VAL A 25 -6.52 -26.74 -1.46
N ASN A 26 -7.38 -27.67 -1.84
CA ASN A 26 -7.74 -28.81 -0.99
C ASN A 26 -6.54 -29.72 -0.67
N ALA A 27 -5.58 -29.87 -1.58
CA ALA A 27 -4.37 -30.64 -1.32
C ALA A 27 -3.49 -29.95 -0.27
N LEU A 28 -3.27 -28.64 -0.39
CA LEU A 28 -2.50 -27.86 0.57
C LEU A 28 -3.13 -27.85 1.97
N TRP A 29 -4.45 -27.72 2.07
CA TRP A 29 -5.18 -27.81 3.35
C TRP A 29 -5.08 -29.19 4.02
N LYS A 30 -5.00 -30.27 3.23
CA LYS A 30 -4.81 -31.61 3.78
C LYS A 30 -3.37 -31.79 4.28
N GLU A 31 -2.41 -31.29 3.52
CA GLU A 31 -0.99 -31.37 3.87
C GLU A 31 -0.66 -30.57 5.13
N SER A 32 -1.18 -29.34 5.26
CA SER A 32 -0.96 -28.51 6.45
C SER A 32 -1.48 -29.15 7.74
N ARG A 33 -2.50 -30.02 7.64
CA ARG A 33 -3.05 -30.79 8.77
C ARG A 33 -2.31 -32.09 9.04
N ALA A 34 -1.57 -32.62 8.07
CA ALA A 34 -0.96 -33.95 8.15
C ALA A 34 0.44 -33.93 8.76
N GLY A 35 1.16 -32.80 8.72
CA GLY A 35 2.53 -32.71 9.23
C GLY A 35 3.23 -31.40 8.89
N PRO A 36 4.57 -31.32 9.08
CA PRO A 36 5.34 -30.13 8.74
C PRO A 36 5.24 -29.83 7.24
N THR A 37 4.83 -28.60 6.91
CA THR A 37 4.61 -28.15 5.54
C THR A 37 5.93 -27.92 4.81
N ASP A 38 6.08 -28.49 3.61
CA ASP A 38 7.28 -28.27 2.79
C ASP A 38 7.35 -26.84 2.22
N THR A 39 8.57 -26.40 1.89
CA THR A 39 8.82 -25.12 1.21
C THR A 39 8.06 -25.02 -0.11
N SER A 40 7.94 -26.12 -0.86
CA SER A 40 7.20 -26.16 -2.13
C SER A 40 5.72 -25.86 -1.91
N SER A 41 5.15 -26.37 -0.81
CA SER A 41 3.75 -26.19 -0.43
C SER A 41 3.47 -24.77 0.07
N LEU A 42 4.40 -24.18 0.83
CA LEU A 42 4.34 -22.75 1.20
C LEU A 42 4.38 -21.84 -0.03
N LEU A 43 5.27 -22.13 -0.99
CA LEU A 43 5.35 -21.36 -2.23
C LEU A 43 4.07 -21.54 -3.08
N ALA A 44 3.56 -22.75 -3.19
CA ALA A 44 2.30 -23.03 -3.87
C ALA A 44 1.13 -22.28 -3.21
N LEU A 45 1.09 -22.21 -1.87
CA LEU A 45 0.07 -21.48 -1.12
C LEU A 45 0.11 -19.98 -1.43
N VAL A 46 1.31 -19.37 -1.39
CA VAL A 46 1.50 -17.95 -1.78
C VAL A 46 1.02 -17.73 -3.21
N MET A 47 1.52 -18.52 -4.18
CA MET A 47 1.16 -18.39 -5.59
C MET A 47 -0.35 -18.54 -5.83
N LEU A 48 -0.98 -19.54 -5.20
CA LEU A 48 -2.42 -19.76 -5.33
C LEU A 48 -3.22 -18.60 -4.75
N GLY A 49 -2.86 -18.14 -3.54
CA GLY A 49 -3.48 -17.02 -2.86
C GLY A 49 -3.52 -15.74 -3.70
N PHE A 50 -2.36 -15.32 -4.21
CA PHE A 50 -2.26 -14.14 -5.09
C PHE A 50 -3.00 -14.32 -6.42
N SER A 51 -3.11 -15.56 -6.93
CA SER A 51 -3.75 -15.83 -8.22
C SER A 51 -5.26 -16.04 -8.15
N LEU A 52 -5.88 -16.00 -6.97
CA LEU A 52 -7.33 -16.13 -6.81
C LEU A 52 -8.07 -15.02 -7.55
N CYS A 53 -7.58 -13.79 -7.46
CA CYS A 53 -8.17 -12.63 -8.13
C CYS A 53 -8.06 -12.69 -9.66
N TRP A 54 -7.20 -13.56 -10.20
CA TRP A 54 -7.06 -13.78 -11.66
C TRP A 54 -8.29 -14.52 -12.23
N HIS A 55 -9.02 -15.25 -11.37
CA HIS A 55 -10.27 -15.91 -11.73
C HIS A 55 -11.47 -15.00 -11.54
N ASP A 56 -11.52 -14.36 -10.38
CA ASP A 56 -12.62 -13.53 -9.91
C ASP A 56 -12.00 -12.43 -9.04
N PRO A 57 -12.01 -11.16 -9.47
CA PRO A 57 -11.38 -10.05 -8.75
C PRO A 57 -11.76 -9.94 -7.27
N SER A 58 -12.96 -10.40 -6.90
CA SER A 58 -13.47 -10.37 -5.52
C SER A 58 -12.83 -11.42 -4.59
N LYS A 59 -12.08 -12.39 -5.13
CA LYS A 59 -11.39 -13.43 -4.35
C LYS A 59 -10.01 -12.93 -3.93
N LEU A 60 -9.96 -12.35 -2.73
CA LEU A 60 -8.78 -11.66 -2.18
C LEU A 60 -7.75 -12.61 -1.54
N GLY A 61 -8.13 -13.86 -1.25
CA GLY A 61 -7.24 -14.88 -0.68
C GLY A 61 -7.01 -14.80 0.83
N GLN A 62 -7.99 -14.29 1.59
CA GLN A 62 -7.89 -14.19 3.07
C GLN A 62 -7.67 -15.56 3.73
N SER A 63 -8.39 -16.60 3.32
CA SER A 63 -8.25 -17.95 3.88
C SER A 63 -6.86 -18.55 3.66
N GLU A 64 -6.27 -18.32 2.49
CA GLU A 64 -4.95 -18.79 2.14
C GLU A 64 -3.86 -17.98 2.87
N PHE A 65 -4.10 -16.68 3.07
CA PHE A 65 -3.27 -15.82 3.90
C PHE A 65 -3.25 -16.31 5.36
N GLU A 66 -4.42 -16.59 5.93
CA GLU A 66 -4.57 -17.11 7.30
C GLU A 66 -3.84 -18.44 7.46
N LEU A 67 -4.03 -19.37 6.52
CA LEU A 67 -3.32 -20.65 6.52
C LEU A 67 -1.79 -20.45 6.47
N LEU A 68 -1.30 -19.53 5.63
CA LEU A 68 0.13 -19.24 5.55
C LEU A 68 0.65 -18.65 6.87
N ALA A 69 -0.08 -17.71 7.46
CA ALA A 69 0.27 -17.08 8.73
C ALA A 69 0.35 -18.12 9.87
N GLU A 70 -0.67 -18.97 10.01
CA GLU A 70 -0.71 -20.05 11.01
C GLU A 70 0.46 -21.02 10.83
N THR A 71 0.72 -21.42 9.58
CA THR A 71 1.82 -22.34 9.27
C THR A 71 3.18 -21.74 9.66
N LEU A 72 3.41 -20.45 9.38
CA LEU A 72 4.65 -19.78 9.75
C LEU A 72 4.82 -19.63 11.28
N ILE A 73 3.74 -19.34 12.02
CA ILE A 73 3.75 -19.28 13.48
C ILE A 73 4.10 -20.65 14.09
N HIS A 74 3.49 -21.73 13.58
CA HIS A 74 3.80 -23.08 14.02
C HIS A 74 5.25 -23.48 13.74
N LEU A 75 5.79 -23.09 12.58
CA LEU A 75 7.20 -23.32 12.25
C LEU A 75 8.15 -22.53 13.17
N GLU A 76 7.78 -21.32 13.57
CA GLU A 76 8.55 -20.51 14.51
C GLU A 76 8.60 -21.12 15.91
N ALA A 77 7.48 -21.66 16.41
CA ALA A 77 7.41 -22.26 17.75
C ALA A 77 8.28 -23.53 17.94
N GLN A 78 8.67 -24.21 16.86
CA GLN A 78 9.47 -25.45 16.90
C GLN A 78 11.01 -25.19 17.00
N GLN A 79 11.42 -24.12 17.68
CA GLN A 79 12.63 -23.34 17.39
C GLN A 79 14.01 -23.82 17.89
N ASP A 80 14.21 -25.03 18.42
CA ASP A 80 15.42 -25.25 19.24
C ASP A 80 16.75 -25.55 18.49
N SER A 81 16.82 -25.68 17.14
CA SER A 81 18.15 -25.89 16.47
C SER A 81 18.25 -25.68 14.94
N LEU A 82 17.50 -24.75 14.34
CA LEU A 82 17.46 -24.64 12.86
C LEU A 82 18.75 -24.09 12.23
N VAL A 83 19.16 -24.74 11.13
CA VAL A 83 20.26 -24.34 10.24
C VAL A 83 19.97 -22.98 9.58
N MET A 84 21.00 -22.18 9.29
CA MET A 84 20.87 -20.86 8.66
C MET A 84 20.01 -20.86 7.38
N ALA A 85 20.13 -21.90 6.55
CA ALA A 85 19.34 -22.05 5.33
C ALA A 85 17.82 -22.06 5.60
N ASP A 86 17.39 -22.72 6.67
CA ASP A 86 15.97 -22.79 7.02
C ASP A 86 15.46 -21.47 7.60
N LYS A 87 16.34 -20.69 8.26
CA LYS A 87 16.02 -19.31 8.67
C LYS A 87 15.79 -18.41 7.46
N GLN A 88 16.61 -18.53 6.41
CA GLN A 88 16.47 -17.72 5.20
C GLN A 88 15.21 -18.07 4.40
N LYS A 89 14.85 -19.36 4.30
CA LYS A 89 13.58 -19.79 3.69
C LYS A 89 12.36 -19.23 4.44
N ARG A 90 12.39 -19.26 5.78
CA ARG A 90 11.31 -18.69 6.59
C ARG A 90 11.19 -17.18 6.37
N PHE A 91 12.31 -16.48 6.30
CA PHE A 91 12.32 -15.05 6.02
C PHE A 91 11.72 -14.71 4.64
N PHE A 92 11.96 -15.55 3.63
CA PHE A 92 11.33 -15.40 2.32
C PHE A 92 9.80 -15.42 2.42
N PHE A 93 9.22 -16.42 3.11
CA PHE A 93 7.76 -16.50 3.25
C PHE A 93 7.19 -15.43 4.20
N TYR A 94 7.94 -15.01 5.22
CA TYR A 94 7.58 -13.86 6.04
C TYR A 94 7.41 -12.60 5.19
N ASN A 95 8.37 -12.31 4.32
CA ASN A 95 8.30 -11.17 3.43
C ASN A 95 7.09 -11.26 2.49
N SER A 96 6.80 -12.46 1.97
CA SER A 96 5.59 -12.71 1.17
C SER A 96 4.32 -12.42 1.96
N LEU A 97 4.27 -12.84 3.23
CA LEU A 97 3.16 -12.56 4.15
C LEU A 97 3.01 -11.05 4.43
N VAL A 98 4.11 -10.33 4.63
CA VAL A 98 4.10 -8.87 4.84
C VAL A 98 3.47 -8.15 3.65
N TYR A 99 3.92 -8.47 2.42
CA TYR A 99 3.37 -7.87 1.22
C TYR A 99 1.87 -8.17 1.07
N TRP A 100 1.49 -9.43 1.27
CA TRP A 100 0.09 -9.83 1.17
C TRP A 100 -0.80 -9.15 2.21
N ARG A 101 -0.35 -9.11 3.48
CA ARG A 101 -1.03 -8.39 4.56
C ARG A 101 -1.22 -6.92 4.21
N MET A 102 -0.19 -6.29 3.65
CA MET A 102 -0.25 -4.89 3.21
C MET A 102 -1.35 -4.71 2.17
N LEU A 103 -1.43 -5.54 1.13
CA LEU A 103 -2.50 -5.43 0.13
C LEU A 103 -3.89 -5.66 0.74
N LEU A 104 -4.05 -6.72 1.55
CA LEU A 104 -5.33 -7.05 2.19
C LEU A 104 -5.82 -5.92 3.10
N SER A 105 -4.92 -5.22 3.78
CA SER A 105 -5.28 -4.11 4.69
C SER A 105 -6.10 -3.00 4.02
N PHE A 106 -5.92 -2.80 2.71
CA PHE A 106 -6.65 -1.80 1.93
C PHE A 106 -8.00 -2.31 1.43
N VAL A 107 -8.18 -3.62 1.29
CA VAL A 107 -9.32 -4.22 0.57
C VAL A 107 -10.17 -5.14 1.44
N THR A 108 -9.82 -5.32 2.71
CA THR A 108 -10.56 -6.20 3.63
C THR A 108 -10.95 -5.48 4.92
N ASP A 109 -12.17 -5.74 5.38
CA ASP A 109 -12.72 -5.18 6.61
C ASP A 109 -12.39 -5.98 7.87
N GLN A 110 -11.94 -7.23 7.69
CA GLN A 110 -11.62 -8.11 8.80
C GLN A 110 -10.33 -7.62 9.46
N GLU A 111 -10.29 -7.64 10.79
CA GLU A 111 -9.02 -7.55 11.49
C GLU A 111 -8.23 -8.80 11.11
N LEU A 112 -7.37 -8.67 10.10
CA LEU A 112 -6.40 -9.68 9.73
C LEU A 112 -5.68 -10.10 11.01
N PRO A 113 -5.42 -11.41 11.21
CA PRO A 113 -4.81 -11.93 12.43
C PRO A 113 -3.72 -10.99 12.97
N SER A 114 -4.08 -10.27 14.03
CA SER A 114 -3.23 -9.29 14.70
C SER A 114 -2.97 -9.77 16.12
N ALA A 115 -1.72 -9.66 16.53
CA ALA A 115 -1.10 -10.28 17.71
C ALA A 115 -1.88 -10.13 19.03
N ALA A 116 -2.71 -9.10 19.16
CA ALA A 116 -3.38 -8.76 20.39
C ALA A 116 -4.63 -9.62 20.68
N SER A 117 -5.27 -10.18 19.64
CA SER A 117 -6.60 -10.78 19.77
C SER A 117 -6.57 -12.28 20.09
N THR A 118 -5.48 -12.97 19.76
CA THR A 118 -5.38 -14.44 19.83
C THR A 118 -4.31 -14.96 20.79
N GLY A 119 -3.51 -14.09 21.41
CA GLY A 119 -2.35 -14.51 22.22
C GLY A 119 -1.28 -15.28 21.42
N ALA A 120 -1.42 -15.33 20.09
CA ALA A 120 -0.48 -15.98 19.19
C ALA A 120 0.72 -15.06 18.94
N VAL A 121 1.93 -15.60 19.12
CA VAL A 121 3.19 -14.95 18.80
C VAL A 121 3.19 -14.63 17.30
N GLN A 122 3.36 -13.36 16.91
CA GLN A 122 3.61 -13.05 15.49
C GLN A 122 4.90 -13.75 15.06
N PRO A 123 5.02 -14.17 13.78
CA PRO A 123 6.32 -14.38 13.18
C PRO A 123 7.15 -13.13 13.45
N GLN A 124 8.15 -13.21 14.34
CA GLN A 124 8.95 -12.04 14.60
C GLN A 124 9.76 -11.76 13.33
N PRO A 125 9.88 -10.48 12.90
CA PRO A 125 10.85 -10.17 11.87
C PRO A 125 12.19 -10.71 12.38
N PRO A 126 12.90 -11.54 11.61
CA PRO A 126 14.19 -12.04 12.07
C PRO A 126 15.05 -10.82 12.38
N ARG A 127 15.61 -10.79 13.59
CA ARG A 127 16.50 -9.71 14.01
C ARG A 127 17.66 -9.69 13.03
N PHE A 128 17.68 -8.71 12.13
CA PHE A 128 18.88 -8.37 11.39
C PHE A 128 19.89 -7.86 12.42
N PRO A 129 21.01 -8.58 12.64
CA PRO A 129 21.92 -8.23 13.72
C PRO A 129 22.62 -6.88 13.48
N ASN A 130 22.68 -6.35 12.25
CA ASN A 130 23.26 -5.02 12.00
C ASN A 130 22.72 -4.24 10.79
N ARG A 131 22.81 -2.90 10.89
CA ARG A 131 22.52 -1.88 9.83
C ARG A 131 23.41 -2.03 8.57
N HIS A 132 24.43 -2.88 8.62
CA HIS A 132 25.41 -3.12 7.55
C HIS A 132 25.29 -4.49 6.89
N ASP A 133 24.33 -5.32 7.31
CA ASP A 133 24.14 -6.64 6.70
C ASP A 133 23.56 -6.49 5.30
N THR A 134 24.17 -7.18 4.34
CA THR A 134 23.75 -7.12 2.94
C THR A 134 22.33 -7.66 2.79
N ARG A 135 21.42 -6.86 2.21
CA ARG A 135 20.01 -7.23 2.07
C ARG A 135 19.76 -7.90 0.73
N MET A 136 19.25 -9.13 0.76
CA MET A 136 18.80 -9.83 -0.44
C MET A 136 17.42 -9.30 -0.86
N PRO A 137 17.25 -8.80 -2.09
CA PRO A 137 15.94 -8.42 -2.59
C PRO A 137 14.95 -9.58 -2.57
N HIS A 138 13.73 -9.32 -2.12
CA HIS A 138 12.62 -10.26 -2.18
C HIS A 138 11.69 -9.90 -3.35
N PRO A 139 11.14 -10.87 -4.10
CA PRO A 139 10.33 -10.58 -5.30
C PRO A 139 9.12 -9.67 -5.07
N GLN A 140 8.52 -9.71 -3.87
CA GLN A 140 7.30 -8.97 -3.55
C GLN A 140 7.54 -7.77 -2.63
N THR A 141 8.54 -7.81 -1.76
CA THR A 141 8.83 -6.71 -0.83
C THR A 141 10.02 -5.86 -1.26
N GLY A 142 10.72 -6.28 -2.32
CA GLY A 142 11.97 -5.68 -2.76
C GLY A 142 12.96 -5.62 -1.59
N ILE A 143 13.31 -4.40 -1.22
CA ILE A 143 14.19 -4.07 -0.09
C ILE A 143 13.49 -3.26 1.00
N GLY A 144 12.16 -3.07 0.87
CA GLY A 144 11.33 -2.18 1.69
C GLY A 144 10.37 -2.91 2.63
N VAL A 145 10.72 -4.11 3.13
CA VAL A 145 9.82 -4.90 4.00
C VAL A 145 9.32 -4.09 5.21
N GLU A 146 10.20 -3.34 5.88
CA GLU A 146 9.84 -2.48 7.02
C GLU A 146 8.81 -1.40 6.63
N VAL A 147 8.97 -0.80 5.44
CA VAL A 147 8.00 0.16 4.90
C VAL A 147 6.66 -0.51 4.70
N LEU A 148 6.63 -1.69 4.07
CA LEU A 148 5.40 -2.41 3.75
C LEU A 148 4.65 -2.87 5.00
N GLU A 149 5.35 -3.24 6.07
CA GLU A 149 4.72 -3.52 7.36
C GLU A 149 3.97 -2.32 7.92
N VAL A 150 4.61 -1.14 7.89
CA VAL A 150 3.99 0.10 8.39
C VAL A 150 2.85 0.53 7.47
N VAL A 151 3.03 0.46 6.14
CA VAL A 151 1.99 0.78 5.15
C VAL A 151 0.78 -0.14 5.30
N GLY A 152 0.97 -1.42 5.61
CA GLY A 152 -0.14 -2.32 5.92
C GLY A 152 -0.91 -1.92 7.18
N GLN A 153 -0.23 -1.41 8.20
CA GLN A 153 -0.88 -0.87 9.41
C GLN A 153 -1.63 0.43 9.10
N VAL A 154 -1.07 1.29 8.24
CA VAL A 154 -1.73 2.50 7.73
C VAL A 154 -3.01 2.14 6.97
N GLY A 155 -2.94 1.18 6.03
CA GLY A 155 -4.09 0.74 5.26
C GLY A 155 -5.23 0.24 6.16
N ALA A 156 -4.90 -0.61 7.13
CA ALA A 156 -5.86 -1.13 8.11
C ALA A 156 -6.49 -0.01 8.97
N LEU A 157 -5.68 0.91 9.48
CA LEU A 157 -6.14 2.05 10.26
C LEU A 157 -7.09 2.92 9.43
N VAL A 158 -6.64 3.39 8.26
CA VAL A 158 -7.43 4.26 7.40
C VAL A 158 -8.75 3.61 7.01
N ARG A 159 -8.72 2.34 6.59
CA ARG A 159 -9.95 1.63 6.20
C ARG A 159 -10.93 1.50 7.37
N LYS A 160 -10.44 1.16 8.57
CA LYS A 160 -11.25 1.10 9.80
C LYS A 160 -11.89 2.46 10.11
N GLU A 161 -11.13 3.54 9.99
CA GLU A 161 -11.62 4.90 10.23
C GLU A 161 -12.65 5.36 9.21
N ARG A 162 -12.41 5.17 7.90
CA ARG A 162 -13.39 5.49 6.84
C ARG A 162 -14.70 4.77 7.11
N LYS A 163 -14.63 3.46 7.42
CA LYS A 163 -15.79 2.65 7.74
C LYS A 163 -16.53 3.15 8.98
N ARG A 164 -15.81 3.50 10.05
CA ARG A 164 -16.41 4.07 11.27
C ARG A 164 -17.15 5.37 10.95
N ILE A 165 -16.48 6.32 10.30
CA ILE A 165 -17.03 7.64 9.96
C ILE A 165 -18.30 7.50 9.12
N ARG A 166 -18.30 6.61 8.11
CA ARG A 166 -19.46 6.39 7.24
C ARG A 166 -20.64 5.72 7.92
N ARG A 167 -20.39 4.86 8.92
CA ARG A 167 -21.44 4.15 9.67
C ARG A 167 -21.96 4.94 10.87
N ARG A 168 -21.26 6.01 11.25
CA ARG A 168 -21.60 6.84 12.39
C ARG A 168 -22.93 7.54 12.17
N GLN A 169 -23.86 7.36 13.10
CA GLN A 169 -25.13 8.09 13.13
C GLN A 169 -25.11 9.25 14.14
N HIS A 170 -24.41 9.06 15.27
CA HIS A 170 -24.35 10.02 16.37
C HIS A 170 -22.93 10.17 16.90
N SER A 171 -22.70 11.20 17.71
CA SER A 171 -21.45 11.42 18.43
C SER A 171 -21.60 10.91 19.86
N SER A 172 -21.05 9.75 20.17
CA SER A 172 -20.97 9.24 21.55
C SER A 172 -19.58 9.46 22.15
N ARG A 173 -19.48 9.35 23.48
CA ARG A 173 -18.18 9.34 24.17
C ARG A 173 -17.26 8.23 23.64
N HIS A 174 -17.84 7.06 23.36
CA HIS A 174 -17.10 5.94 22.79
C HIS A 174 -16.53 6.28 21.40
N ASP A 175 -17.30 6.98 20.55
CA ASP A 175 -16.82 7.40 19.22
C ASP A 175 -15.66 8.40 19.32
N ILE A 176 -15.71 9.30 20.29
CA ILE A 176 -14.62 10.25 20.56
C ILE A 176 -13.38 9.50 21.03
N GLU A 177 -13.52 8.57 21.98
CA GLU A 177 -12.40 7.74 22.48
C GLU A 177 -11.76 6.92 21.35
N GLN A 178 -12.56 6.31 20.46
CA GLN A 178 -12.04 5.61 19.28
C GLN A 178 -11.32 6.56 18.31
N SER A 179 -11.85 7.76 18.09
CA SER A 179 -11.22 8.75 17.20
C SER A 179 -9.87 9.23 17.75
N VAL A 180 -9.79 9.47 19.06
CA VAL A 180 -8.54 9.85 19.74
C VAL A 180 -7.51 8.72 19.64
N ALA A 181 -7.91 7.46 19.88
CA ALA A 181 -7.01 6.32 19.74
C ALA A 181 -6.49 6.15 18.29
N ALA A 182 -7.34 6.41 17.29
CA ALA A 182 -6.94 6.38 15.90
C ALA A 182 -5.93 7.47 15.55
N ILE A 183 -6.12 8.71 16.04
CA ILE A 183 -5.18 9.81 15.85
C ILE A 183 -3.81 9.46 16.46
N GLN A 184 -3.78 8.96 17.69
CA GLN A 184 -2.53 8.54 18.35
C GLN A 184 -1.82 7.42 17.58
N THR A 185 -2.59 6.48 17.03
CA THR A 185 -2.04 5.41 16.17
C THR A 185 -1.47 6.01 14.89
N ALA A 186 -2.15 6.98 14.27
CA ALA A 186 -1.70 7.65 13.07
C ALA A 186 -0.38 8.41 13.30
N GLU A 187 -0.25 9.14 14.42
CA GLU A 187 0.98 9.83 14.84
C GLU A 187 2.16 8.84 15.00
N GLN A 188 1.91 7.69 15.62
CA GLN A 188 2.92 6.65 15.78
C GLN A 188 3.38 6.07 14.43
N LEU A 189 2.42 5.79 13.53
CA LEU A 189 2.72 5.24 12.19
C LEU A 189 3.45 6.26 11.31
N HIS A 190 3.05 7.53 11.35
CA HIS A 190 3.74 8.64 10.69
C HIS A 190 5.19 8.73 11.16
N SER A 191 5.41 8.80 12.48
CA SER A 191 6.76 8.90 13.05
C SER A 191 7.64 7.72 12.63
N ARG A 192 7.07 6.50 12.57
CA ARG A 192 7.78 5.31 12.08
C ARG A 192 8.14 5.43 10.60
N LEU A 193 7.21 5.82 9.73
CA LEU A 193 7.51 6.01 8.30
C LEU A 193 8.62 7.04 8.08
N CYS A 194 8.57 8.17 8.78
CA CYS A 194 9.58 9.22 8.65
C CYS A 194 10.98 8.77 9.11
N LYS A 195 11.05 7.92 10.15
CA LYS A 195 12.31 7.39 10.71
C LYS A 195 12.91 6.23 9.93
N ILE A 196 12.16 5.58 9.02
CA ILE A 196 12.70 4.47 8.24
C ILE A 196 13.81 5.01 7.31
N GLU A 197 14.99 4.41 7.44
CA GLU A 197 16.10 4.60 6.52
C GLU A 197 16.09 3.47 5.50
N LEU A 198 15.89 3.83 4.22
CA LEU A 198 16.02 2.87 3.13
C LEU A 198 17.50 2.51 2.92
N PRO A 199 17.80 1.27 2.48
CA PRO A 199 19.15 0.86 2.10
C PRO A 199 19.76 1.81 1.07
N THR A 200 21.09 1.84 1.00
CA THR A 200 21.82 2.43 -0.12
C THR A 200 22.14 1.33 -1.13
N GLU A 201 22.43 1.68 -2.39
CA GLU A 201 22.73 0.68 -3.42
C GLU A 201 23.84 -0.29 -3.02
N VAL A 202 24.84 0.20 -2.27
CA VAL A 202 26.01 -0.56 -1.82
C VAL A 202 25.65 -1.65 -0.80
N THR A 203 24.54 -1.49 -0.06
CA THR A 203 24.12 -2.46 0.97
C THR A 203 23.11 -3.49 0.46
N VAL A 204 22.73 -3.41 -0.82
CA VAL A 204 21.80 -4.35 -1.47
C VAL A 204 22.60 -5.38 -2.25
N MET A 205 22.30 -6.65 -2.00
CA MET A 205 22.85 -7.78 -2.75
C MET A 205 22.35 -7.72 -4.19
N ASP A 206 23.24 -7.93 -5.16
CA ASP A 206 22.83 -8.09 -6.56
C ASP A 206 21.91 -9.32 -6.68
N SER A 207 20.72 -9.10 -7.23
CA SER A 207 19.71 -10.14 -7.47
C SER A 207 20.02 -10.99 -8.70
N GLY A 208 20.94 -10.52 -9.57
CA GLY A 208 21.18 -11.09 -10.90
C GLY A 208 20.03 -10.84 -11.88
N ASP A 209 19.10 -9.95 -11.56
CA ASP A 209 18.01 -9.51 -12.44
C ASP A 209 18.34 -8.17 -13.11
N ASP A 210 18.96 -8.22 -14.28
CA ASP A 210 19.29 -7.03 -15.08
C ASP A 210 18.06 -6.17 -15.43
N MET A 211 16.85 -6.77 -15.41
CA MET A 211 15.60 -6.05 -15.68
C MET A 211 15.05 -5.34 -14.44
N THR A 212 15.56 -5.65 -13.25
CA THR A 212 15.15 -5.04 -11.99
C THR A 212 16.38 -4.66 -11.16
N PRO A 213 17.19 -3.71 -11.65
CA PRO A 213 18.32 -3.17 -10.91
C PRO A 213 17.87 -2.60 -9.56
N THR A 214 18.83 -2.51 -8.63
CA THR A 214 18.62 -2.02 -7.25
C THR A 214 17.92 -0.66 -7.20
N ASP A 215 18.26 0.26 -8.10
CA ASP A 215 17.61 1.57 -8.21
C ASP A 215 16.08 1.46 -8.39
N HIS A 216 15.59 0.52 -9.20
CA HIS A 216 14.14 0.31 -9.35
C HIS A 216 13.49 -0.15 -8.04
N LEU A 217 14.19 -0.97 -7.25
CA LEU A 217 13.70 -1.45 -5.96
C LEU A 217 13.72 -0.34 -4.89
N LEU A 218 14.72 0.54 -4.92
CA LEU A 218 14.79 1.73 -4.06
C LEU A 218 13.65 2.69 -4.36
N LYS A 219 13.41 2.99 -5.64
CA LYS A 219 12.28 3.82 -6.08
C LYS A 219 10.93 3.22 -5.67
N ALA A 220 10.75 1.91 -5.82
CA ALA A 220 9.52 1.23 -5.40
C ALA A 220 9.33 1.29 -3.87
N ALA A 221 10.38 1.04 -3.08
CA ALA A 221 10.32 1.13 -1.62
C ALA A 221 9.99 2.56 -1.16
N GLU A 222 10.59 3.56 -1.81
CA GLU A 222 10.31 4.97 -1.53
C GLU A 222 8.89 5.38 -1.90
N ALA A 223 8.40 4.91 -3.06
CA ALA A 223 7.02 5.14 -3.49
C ALA A 223 6.03 4.56 -2.48
N TYR A 224 6.28 3.36 -1.94
CA TYR A 224 5.47 2.79 -0.86
C TYR A 224 5.49 3.62 0.43
N ARG A 225 6.66 4.14 0.83
CA ARG A 225 6.79 5.02 2.01
C ARG A 225 5.96 6.29 1.83
N CYS A 226 6.10 6.92 0.67
CA CYS A 226 5.31 8.09 0.28
C CYS A 226 3.81 7.79 0.19
N THR A 227 3.40 6.63 -0.35
CA THR A 227 2.00 6.22 -0.36
C THR A 227 1.44 6.07 1.06
N GLY A 228 2.18 5.47 1.99
CA GLY A 228 1.78 5.39 3.40
C GLY A 228 1.53 6.76 4.01
N LEU A 229 2.46 7.70 3.79
CA LEU A 229 2.32 9.09 4.21
C LEU A 229 1.12 9.77 3.56
N LEU A 230 0.90 9.56 2.25
CA LEU A 230 -0.24 10.13 1.52
C LEU A 230 -1.57 9.68 2.13
N GLN A 231 -1.70 8.39 2.44
CA GLN A 231 -2.93 7.87 3.05
C GLN A 231 -3.14 8.41 4.47
N LEU A 232 -2.06 8.60 5.25
CA LEU A 232 -2.13 9.21 6.59
C LEU A 232 -2.56 10.68 6.50
N TYR A 233 -1.86 11.50 5.71
CA TYR A 233 -2.15 12.93 5.61
C TYR A 233 -3.56 13.20 5.12
N ARG A 234 -4.07 12.42 4.14
CA ARG A 234 -5.46 12.57 3.67
C ARG A 234 -6.50 12.29 4.77
N ASN A 235 -6.24 11.34 5.65
CA ASN A 235 -7.22 10.90 6.65
C ASN A 235 -7.04 11.53 8.03
N PHE A 236 -5.85 12.07 8.29
CA PHE A 236 -5.45 12.73 9.52
C PHE A 236 -4.65 13.99 9.15
N PRO A 237 -5.33 15.05 8.65
CA PRO A 237 -4.67 16.23 8.10
C PRO A 237 -3.78 16.96 9.11
N ASP A 238 -4.09 16.85 10.40
CA ASP A 238 -3.32 17.44 11.50
C ASP A 238 -1.86 16.97 11.53
N LEU A 239 -1.57 15.76 11.03
CA LEU A 239 -0.20 15.24 10.94
C LEU A 239 0.69 16.09 10.04
N LEU A 240 0.12 16.65 8.97
CA LEU A 240 0.86 17.52 8.06
C LEU A 240 1.15 18.88 8.72
N LEU A 241 0.23 19.34 9.57
CA LEU A 241 0.33 20.61 10.27
C LEU A 241 1.31 20.54 11.44
N GLN A 242 1.38 19.42 12.16
CA GLN A 242 2.32 19.20 13.26
C GLN A 242 3.78 19.23 12.78
N ASP A 243 4.10 18.65 11.63
CA ASP A 243 5.45 18.70 11.03
C ASP A 243 5.84 20.15 10.64
N THR A 244 4.88 21.03 10.37
CA THR A 244 5.14 22.47 10.13
C THR A 244 5.20 23.31 11.40
N ALA A 245 4.66 22.81 12.52
CA ALA A 245 4.40 23.55 13.75
C ALA A 245 5.43 23.29 14.86
N THR A 246 6.71 23.07 14.52
CA THR A 246 7.80 23.47 15.43
C THR A 246 7.79 24.98 15.73
N ALA A 247 6.92 25.75 15.08
CA ALA A 247 6.46 27.07 15.53
C ALA A 247 5.14 26.95 16.35
N THR A 248 5.27 26.96 17.68
CA THR A 248 4.25 27.26 18.72
C THR A 248 2.77 26.83 18.55
N PRO A 249 2.16 26.17 19.56
CA PRO A 249 0.74 25.81 19.58
C PRO A 249 -0.22 27.00 19.73
N SER A 250 0.18 28.23 19.36
CA SER A 250 -0.66 29.44 19.30
C SER A 250 -1.08 29.80 17.87
N ALA A 251 -0.44 29.24 16.83
CA ALA A 251 -0.74 29.57 15.44
C ALA A 251 -2.18 29.20 15.01
N TRP A 252 -2.78 28.16 15.61
CA TRP A 252 -4.18 27.81 15.37
C TRP A 252 -5.16 28.87 15.89
N LEU A 253 -4.82 29.57 16.99
CA LEU A 253 -5.67 30.61 17.57
C LEU A 253 -5.51 31.94 16.81
N ASP A 254 -4.31 32.23 16.30
CA ASP A 254 -4.04 33.46 15.53
C ASP A 254 -4.57 33.38 14.08
N ILE A 255 -4.78 32.19 13.52
CA ILE A 255 -5.47 32.00 12.23
C ILE A 255 -6.99 32.20 12.36
N ILE A 256 -7.55 31.92 13.54
CA ILE A 256 -8.99 32.03 13.81
C ILE A 256 -9.33 33.37 14.49
N GLY A 257 -8.36 34.00 15.15
CA GLY A 257 -8.50 35.23 15.92
C GLY A 257 -8.04 36.48 15.16
N GLU A 258 -9.02 37.32 14.84
CA GLU A 258 -8.94 38.76 14.52
C GLU A 258 -7.54 39.40 14.49
N SER A 259 -6.83 39.28 13.36
CA SER A 259 -5.88 40.27 12.83
C SER A 259 -5.52 39.85 11.41
N GLU A 260 -5.78 40.69 10.41
CA GLU A 260 -5.25 40.44 9.06
C GLU A 260 -3.73 40.63 9.02
N PRO A 261 -2.99 39.59 8.65
CA PRO A 261 -1.97 39.72 7.64
C PRO A 261 -2.50 39.02 6.39
N SER A 262 -2.43 39.72 5.26
CA SER A 262 -2.77 39.33 3.88
C SER A 262 -2.33 37.91 3.40
N LEU A 263 -2.77 36.83 4.05
CA LEU A 263 -2.44 35.44 3.75
C LEU A 263 -3.65 34.76 3.09
N SER A 264 -3.68 34.83 1.76
CA SER A 264 -4.80 34.46 0.89
C SER A 264 -4.85 32.97 0.52
N GLY A 265 -4.81 32.04 1.48
CA GLY A 265 -4.89 30.60 1.21
C GLY A 265 -5.84 29.87 2.16
N ASN A 266 -6.91 29.26 1.63
CA ASN A 266 -7.78 28.35 2.39
C ASN A 266 -6.94 27.15 2.89
N PRO A 267 -6.89 26.84 4.21
CA PRO A 267 -6.14 25.70 4.75
C PRO A 267 -6.46 24.36 4.07
N GLU A 268 -7.72 24.16 3.68
CA GLU A 268 -8.16 22.95 2.96
C GLU A 268 -7.54 22.87 1.56
N ALA A 269 -7.41 24.01 0.88
CA ALA A 269 -6.81 24.07 -0.45
C ALA A 269 -5.29 23.92 -0.42
N LEU A 270 -4.61 24.40 0.63
CA LEU A 270 -3.19 24.14 0.87
C LEU A 270 -2.94 22.65 1.14
N HIS A 271 -3.78 22.03 1.97
CA HIS A 271 -3.73 20.59 2.22
C HIS A 271 -3.92 19.79 0.92
N GLY A 272 -4.96 20.10 0.15
CA GLY A 272 -5.20 19.48 -1.16
C GLY A 272 -4.04 19.68 -2.13
N THR A 273 -3.44 20.87 -2.18
CA THR A 273 -2.26 21.13 -3.02
C THR A 273 -1.10 20.22 -2.61
N TRP A 274 -0.83 20.11 -1.30
CA TRP A 274 0.24 19.26 -0.79
C TRP A 274 0.04 17.78 -1.15
N LEU A 275 -1.19 17.26 -0.97
CA LEU A 275 -1.53 15.88 -1.33
C LEU A 275 -1.33 15.62 -2.83
N THR A 276 -1.73 16.57 -3.68
CA THR A 276 -1.49 16.49 -5.13
C THR A 276 0.01 16.48 -5.46
N CYS A 277 0.79 17.35 -4.85
CA CYS A 277 2.25 17.37 -5.03
C CYS A 277 2.90 16.03 -4.62
N LEU A 278 2.47 15.44 -3.50
CA LEU A 278 2.97 14.13 -3.07
C LEU A 278 2.55 13.02 -4.04
N ALA A 279 1.30 13.03 -4.51
CA ALA A 279 0.81 12.09 -5.52
C ALA A 279 1.62 12.16 -6.83
N LEU A 280 1.94 13.37 -7.29
CA LEU A 280 2.80 13.59 -8.46
C LEU A 280 4.23 13.09 -8.20
N HIS A 281 4.78 13.31 -7.00
CA HIS A 281 6.10 12.78 -6.63
C HIS A 281 6.14 11.24 -6.65
N ILE A 282 5.10 10.58 -6.10
CA ILE A 282 4.96 9.12 -6.17
C ILE A 282 4.91 8.67 -7.64
N LEU A 283 4.19 9.38 -8.49
CA LEU A 283 4.10 9.05 -9.91
C LEU A 283 5.44 9.24 -10.64
N ASP A 284 6.20 10.28 -10.34
CA ASP A 284 7.53 10.50 -10.91
C ASP A 284 8.48 9.34 -10.55
N LEU A 285 8.47 8.87 -9.28
CA LEU A 285 9.23 7.68 -8.84
C LEU A 285 8.86 6.42 -9.65
N LEU A 286 7.58 6.24 -9.96
CA LEU A 286 7.10 5.09 -10.74
C LEU A 286 7.42 5.22 -12.24
N GLN A 287 7.39 6.43 -12.77
CA GLN A 287 7.69 6.72 -14.17
C GLN A 287 9.17 6.43 -14.49
N ASP A 288 10.05 6.71 -13.54
CA ASP A 288 11.48 6.41 -13.63
C ASP A 288 11.79 4.90 -13.62
N ILE A 289 10.81 4.05 -13.28
CA ILE A 289 10.92 2.60 -13.43
C ILE A 289 10.35 2.20 -14.81
N PRO A 290 11.15 1.64 -15.72
CA PRO A 290 10.66 1.16 -17.01
C PRO A 290 9.54 0.11 -16.87
N ILE A 291 8.57 0.11 -17.80
CA ILE A 291 7.51 -0.92 -17.88
C ILE A 291 8.05 -2.34 -18.05
N THR A 292 9.28 -2.46 -18.57
CA THR A 292 9.99 -3.72 -18.77
C THR A 292 10.55 -4.29 -17.47
N SER A 293 10.61 -3.50 -16.40
CA SER A 293 11.09 -3.97 -15.11
C SER A 293 10.16 -5.00 -14.49
N ARG A 294 10.73 -6.02 -13.82
CA ARG A 294 9.95 -7.09 -13.21
C ARG A 294 9.30 -6.65 -11.89
N SER A 295 9.69 -5.50 -11.32
CA SER A 295 8.99 -4.85 -10.21
C SER A 295 7.57 -4.37 -10.57
N ARG A 296 7.14 -4.47 -11.84
CA ARG A 296 5.78 -4.12 -12.28
C ARG A 296 4.65 -4.80 -11.51
N SER A 297 4.84 -6.00 -10.94
CA SER A 297 3.81 -6.65 -10.13
C SER A 297 3.55 -5.90 -8.82
N ILE A 298 4.53 -5.17 -8.29
CA ILE A 298 4.41 -4.44 -7.02
C ILE A 298 4.07 -2.96 -7.19
N GLN A 299 3.69 -2.53 -8.39
CA GLN A 299 3.31 -1.15 -8.70
C GLN A 299 1.79 -0.85 -8.74
N PRO A 300 0.85 -1.80 -8.96
CA PRO A 300 -0.55 -1.46 -9.18
C PRO A 300 -1.22 -0.70 -8.04
N LEU A 301 -1.01 -1.11 -6.77
CA LEU A 301 -1.54 -0.38 -5.61
C LEU A 301 -1.06 1.08 -5.59
N LEU A 302 0.20 1.34 -5.91
CA LEU A 302 0.77 2.69 -5.89
C LEU A 302 0.02 3.60 -6.87
N LEU A 303 -0.26 3.11 -8.08
CA LEU A 303 -1.02 3.83 -9.11
C LEU A 303 -2.48 4.10 -8.70
N VAL A 304 -3.14 3.12 -8.07
CA VAL A 304 -4.53 3.30 -7.59
C VAL A 304 -4.56 4.29 -6.42
N SER A 305 -3.61 4.19 -5.50
CA SER A 305 -3.63 4.94 -4.23
C SER A 305 -3.51 6.47 -4.37
N ILE A 306 -2.98 6.94 -5.50
CA ILE A 306 -2.80 8.37 -5.80
C ILE A 306 -3.98 8.99 -6.55
N CYS A 307 -4.91 8.20 -7.07
CA CYS A 307 -5.90 8.69 -8.03
C CYS A 307 -6.84 9.76 -7.44
N SER A 308 -7.11 9.70 -6.14
CA SER A 308 -7.94 10.67 -5.41
C SER A 308 -7.33 12.06 -5.24
N GLU A 309 -6.04 12.23 -5.54
CA GLU A 309 -5.37 13.53 -5.46
C GLU A 309 -5.19 14.21 -6.81
N LEU A 310 -5.59 13.54 -7.88
CA LEU A 310 -5.50 14.04 -9.25
C LEU A 310 -6.82 14.70 -9.65
N SER A 311 -7.25 15.71 -8.88
CA SER A 311 -8.47 16.48 -9.15
C SER A 311 -8.23 17.57 -10.19
N ILE A 312 -9.12 17.66 -11.18
CA ILE A 312 -9.08 18.72 -12.21
C ILE A 312 -9.82 20.00 -11.79
N THR A 313 -10.66 19.92 -10.76
CA THR A 313 -11.46 21.04 -10.25
C THR A 313 -10.79 21.74 -9.07
N ARG A 314 -9.70 21.17 -8.54
CA ARG A 314 -8.98 21.69 -7.37
C ARG A 314 -8.20 22.95 -7.73
N GLU A 315 -8.32 23.96 -6.88
CA GLU A 315 -7.47 25.15 -6.92
C GLU A 315 -6.14 24.85 -6.22
N PHE A 316 -5.02 25.13 -6.91
CA PHE A 316 -3.68 24.92 -6.37
C PHE A 316 -3.08 26.21 -5.82
N PHE A 317 -2.22 26.12 -4.83
CA PHE A 317 -1.56 27.27 -4.19
C PHE A 317 -0.04 27.06 -4.12
N SER A 318 0.72 28.11 -3.76
CA SER A 318 2.16 27.92 -3.48
C SER A 318 2.34 27.30 -2.09
N LEU A 319 3.32 26.40 -1.95
CA LEU A 319 3.62 25.68 -0.70
C LEU A 319 4.81 26.28 0.06
N ASP A 320 5.25 27.50 -0.28
CA ASP A 320 6.46 28.16 0.25
C ASP A 320 6.52 28.26 1.79
N PHE A 321 5.39 28.07 2.47
CA PHE A 321 5.25 28.20 3.92
C PHE A 321 5.30 26.87 4.70
N LEU A 322 5.22 25.71 4.04
CA LEU A 322 5.39 24.43 4.74
C LEU A 322 6.87 24.22 5.03
N GLY A 323 7.21 24.21 6.33
CA GLY A 323 8.56 24.09 6.87
C GLY A 323 9.30 22.79 6.48
N ASP A 324 10.39 22.52 7.20
CA ASP A 324 11.30 21.42 6.88
C ASP A 324 10.56 20.07 6.84
N LYS A 325 10.77 19.31 5.78
CA LYS A 325 10.04 18.07 5.54
C LYS A 325 10.76 16.94 6.25
N SER A 326 10.04 16.20 7.08
CA SER A 326 10.56 15.09 7.90
C SER A 326 11.28 13.99 7.09
N VAL A 327 11.04 13.93 5.78
CA VAL A 327 11.62 12.93 4.87
C VAL A 327 12.50 13.60 3.80
N SER A 328 13.77 13.19 3.71
CA SER A 328 14.79 13.80 2.83
C SER A 328 14.44 13.78 1.33
N SER A 329 13.78 12.73 0.84
CA SER A 329 13.30 12.65 -0.55
C SER A 329 12.23 13.70 -0.86
N LEU A 330 11.34 13.98 0.10
CA LEU A 330 10.31 15.01 -0.02
C LEU A 330 10.89 16.43 0.06
N ALA A 331 11.95 16.62 0.86
CA ALA A 331 12.70 17.87 0.94
C ALA A 331 13.36 18.23 -0.40
N THR A 332 13.80 17.22 -1.15
CA THR A 332 14.48 17.38 -2.45
C THR A 332 13.54 17.34 -3.65
N SER A 333 12.29 16.90 -3.49
CA SER A 333 11.31 16.78 -4.57
C SER A 333 10.95 18.14 -5.20
N PRO A 334 11.07 18.29 -6.54
CA PRO A 334 10.66 19.51 -7.23
C PRO A 334 9.15 19.73 -7.18
N ARG A 335 8.36 18.65 -7.16
CA ARG A 335 6.88 18.71 -7.11
C ARG A 335 6.36 19.42 -5.86
N LEU A 336 7.12 19.41 -4.77
CA LEU A 336 6.75 20.06 -3.52
C LEU A 336 7.38 21.47 -3.36
N ARG A 337 7.96 22.02 -4.43
CA ARG A 337 8.49 23.40 -4.50
C ARG A 337 7.76 24.26 -5.53
N GLU A 338 7.03 23.62 -6.43
CA GLU A 338 6.31 24.27 -7.51
C GLU A 338 4.80 24.05 -7.36
N ARG A 339 4.02 25.04 -7.78
CA ARG A 339 2.56 24.93 -7.81
C ARG A 339 2.13 23.97 -8.93
N PRO A 340 1.34 22.92 -8.64
CA PRO A 340 0.80 22.05 -9.68
C PRO A 340 -0.06 22.81 -10.70
N THR A 341 0.02 22.40 -11.96
CA THR A 341 -0.83 22.91 -13.03
C THR A 341 -1.89 21.88 -13.42
N MET A 342 -2.99 22.35 -14.02
CA MET A 342 -4.00 21.47 -14.62
C MET A 342 -3.39 20.51 -15.66
N THR A 343 -2.37 20.94 -16.41
CA THR A 343 -1.68 20.09 -17.37
C THR A 343 -0.92 18.95 -16.69
N ASP A 344 -0.33 19.20 -15.52
CA ASP A 344 0.29 18.14 -14.71
C ASP A 344 -0.73 17.07 -14.31
N ILE A 345 -1.92 17.49 -13.89
CA ILE A 345 -3.00 16.56 -13.49
C ILE A 345 -3.47 15.72 -14.67
N LEU A 346 -3.73 16.34 -15.82
CA LEU A 346 -4.15 15.63 -17.03
C LEU A 346 -3.07 14.66 -17.53
N HIS A 347 -1.80 15.06 -17.43
CA HIS A 347 -0.67 14.19 -17.74
C HIS A 347 -0.61 13.00 -16.78
N ALA A 348 -0.72 13.25 -15.48
CA ALA A 348 -0.70 12.23 -14.44
C ALA A 348 -1.83 11.20 -14.61
N ARG A 349 -3.07 11.66 -14.84
CA ARG A 349 -4.21 10.78 -15.10
C ARG A 349 -3.96 9.88 -16.32
N ARG A 350 -3.37 10.43 -17.39
CA ARG A 350 -3.00 9.68 -18.60
C ARG A 350 -1.94 8.62 -18.30
N LEU A 351 -0.90 8.96 -17.56
CA LEU A 351 0.16 8.04 -17.17
C LEU A 351 -0.37 6.88 -16.34
N VAL A 352 -1.22 7.14 -15.34
CA VAL A 352 -1.85 6.10 -14.51
C VAL A 352 -2.61 5.11 -15.38
N LEU A 353 -3.49 5.58 -16.27
CA LEU A 353 -4.26 4.70 -17.16
C LEU A 353 -3.37 3.97 -18.17
N SER A 354 -2.37 4.63 -18.74
CA SER A 354 -1.45 4.02 -19.71
C SER A 354 -0.61 2.91 -19.05
N ARG A 355 -0.16 3.12 -17.82
CA ARG A 355 0.61 2.15 -17.04
C ARG A 355 -0.24 0.93 -16.67
N LEU A 356 -1.47 1.14 -16.18
CA LEU A 356 -2.41 0.06 -15.90
C LEU A 356 -2.76 -0.73 -17.18
N ALA A 357 -3.01 -0.06 -18.31
CA ALA A 357 -3.26 -0.75 -19.58
C ALA A 357 -2.05 -1.60 -20.03
N SER A 358 -0.83 -1.11 -19.81
CA SER A 358 0.39 -1.89 -20.08
C SER A 358 0.50 -3.10 -19.16
N PHE A 359 0.12 -2.96 -17.89
CA PHE A 359 0.08 -4.07 -16.94
C PHE A 359 -0.98 -5.09 -17.27
N GLU A 360 -2.14 -4.69 -17.81
CA GLU A 360 -3.20 -5.62 -18.22
C GLU A 360 -2.69 -6.63 -19.28
N GLY A 361 -1.84 -6.18 -20.20
CA GLY A 361 -1.26 -7.05 -21.25
C GLY A 361 -0.14 -7.97 -20.77
N ILE A 362 0.38 -7.77 -19.56
CA ILE A 362 1.57 -8.47 -19.04
C ILE A 362 1.26 -9.29 -17.79
N LEU A 363 0.42 -8.77 -16.91
CA LEU A 363 -0.04 -9.37 -15.67
C LEU A 363 -1.43 -9.99 -15.86
N ALA A 364 -2.05 -10.46 -14.78
CA ALA A 364 -3.41 -10.98 -14.85
C ALA A 364 -4.41 -9.85 -15.16
N ALA A 365 -5.12 -9.98 -16.28
CA ALA A 365 -5.97 -8.91 -16.80
C ALA A 365 -7.13 -8.54 -15.85
N LYS A 366 -7.80 -9.52 -15.24
CA LYS A 366 -9.01 -9.28 -14.44
C LYS A 366 -8.82 -8.31 -13.25
N PRO A 367 -7.84 -8.50 -12.34
CA PRO A 367 -7.61 -7.55 -11.26
C PRO A 367 -7.20 -6.17 -11.80
N ILE A 368 -6.40 -6.09 -12.86
CA ILE A 368 -5.99 -4.81 -13.45
C ILE A 368 -7.16 -4.04 -14.09
N ARG A 369 -8.09 -4.75 -14.74
CA ARG A 369 -9.35 -4.16 -15.24
C ARG A 369 -10.18 -3.61 -14.10
N GLN A 370 -10.29 -4.36 -12.99
CA GLN A 370 -11.00 -3.91 -11.79
C GLN A 370 -10.38 -2.64 -11.20
N MET A 371 -9.05 -2.56 -11.12
CA MET A 371 -8.33 -1.34 -10.71
C MET A 371 -8.58 -0.18 -11.67
N THR A 372 -8.61 -0.45 -12.98
CA THR A 372 -8.89 0.57 -14.00
C THR A 372 -10.32 1.12 -13.88
N LEU A 373 -11.31 0.25 -13.61
CA LEU A 373 -12.68 0.67 -13.34
C LEU A 373 -12.75 1.56 -12.10
N LEU A 374 -12.08 1.16 -11.01
CA LEU A 374 -12.01 1.95 -9.78
C LEU A 374 -11.42 3.34 -9.99
N VAL A 375 -10.30 3.43 -10.71
CA VAL A 375 -9.66 4.73 -11.01
C VAL A 375 -10.57 5.62 -11.85
N ARG A 376 -11.20 5.07 -12.90
CA ARG A 376 -12.12 5.83 -13.76
C ARG A 376 -13.36 6.30 -13.01
N GLU A 377 -13.96 5.42 -12.21
CA GLU A 377 -15.13 5.76 -11.40
C GLU A 377 -14.81 6.83 -10.36
N THR A 378 -13.63 6.76 -9.74
CA THR A 378 -13.17 7.77 -8.79
C THR A 378 -13.08 9.13 -9.45
N TRP A 379 -12.46 9.24 -10.63
CA TRP A 379 -12.40 10.50 -11.36
C TRP A 379 -13.76 10.96 -11.88
N SER A 380 -14.62 10.07 -12.38
CA SER A 380 -15.99 10.44 -12.78
C SER A 380 -16.75 11.07 -11.61
N CYS A 381 -16.66 10.46 -10.43
CA CYS A 381 -17.29 10.99 -9.22
C CYS A 381 -16.70 12.34 -8.80
N MET A 382 -15.38 12.54 -8.88
CA MET A 382 -14.73 13.81 -8.55
C MET A 382 -15.16 14.92 -9.51
N ASP A 383 -15.16 14.61 -10.81
CA ASP A 383 -15.40 15.58 -11.87
C ASP A 383 -16.90 15.99 -11.92
N GLU A 384 -17.82 15.04 -11.70
CA GLU A 384 -19.27 15.30 -11.67
C GLU A 384 -19.73 16.01 -10.40
N LYS A 385 -19.26 15.57 -9.22
CA LYS A 385 -19.69 16.11 -7.92
C LYS A 385 -18.93 17.39 -7.55
N GLN A 386 -17.87 17.72 -8.28
CA GLN A 386 -16.94 18.81 -7.96
C GLN A 386 -16.44 18.76 -6.50
N GLN A 387 -16.22 17.54 -6.01
CA GLN A 387 -15.80 17.29 -4.63
C GLN A 387 -14.65 16.29 -4.61
N ASP A 388 -13.85 16.37 -3.56
CA ASP A 388 -12.79 15.40 -3.33
C ASP A 388 -13.38 14.05 -2.92
N VAL A 389 -13.18 13.05 -3.79
CA VAL A 389 -13.66 11.68 -3.60
C VAL A 389 -12.49 10.78 -3.28
N TYR A 390 -12.67 9.90 -2.29
CA TYR A 390 -11.65 8.95 -1.92
C TYR A 390 -11.86 7.60 -2.62
N TRP A 391 -10.77 7.03 -3.15
CA TRP A 391 -10.80 5.78 -3.91
C TRP A 391 -11.28 4.61 -3.05
N MET A 392 -10.94 4.55 -1.76
CA MET A 392 -11.42 3.48 -0.88
C MET A 392 -12.93 3.55 -0.66
N ASP A 393 -13.50 4.77 -0.63
CA ASP A 393 -14.93 4.95 -0.49
C ASP A 393 -15.67 4.47 -1.73
N VAL A 394 -15.17 4.84 -2.92
CA VAL A 394 -15.71 4.36 -4.20
C VAL A 394 -15.58 2.84 -4.30
N MET A 395 -14.43 2.29 -3.91
CA MET A 395 -14.18 0.86 -3.92
C MET A 395 -15.21 0.10 -3.08
N VAL A 396 -15.47 0.55 -1.85
CA VAL A 396 -16.43 -0.08 -0.95
C VAL A 396 -17.86 0.08 -1.46
N GLU A 397 -18.24 1.26 -1.95
CA GLU A 397 -19.59 1.53 -2.47
C GLU A 397 -19.93 0.70 -3.71
N LYS A 398 -18.96 0.51 -4.59
CA LYS A 398 -19.14 -0.16 -5.88
C LYS A 398 -18.75 -1.63 -5.85
N SER A 399 -18.27 -2.13 -4.70
CA SER A 399 -17.74 -3.47 -4.52
C SER A 399 -16.61 -3.80 -5.51
N TYR A 400 -15.67 -2.87 -5.65
CA TYR A 400 -14.54 -2.98 -6.58
C TYR A 400 -13.27 -3.54 -5.92
N GLU A 401 -13.38 -4.17 -4.76
CA GLU A 401 -12.26 -4.79 -4.08
C GLU A 401 -11.56 -5.82 -4.98
N THR A 402 -10.24 -5.70 -5.07
CA THR A 402 -9.38 -6.70 -5.68
C THR A 402 -7.98 -6.61 -5.11
N LEU A 403 -7.20 -7.70 -5.21
CA LEU A 403 -5.82 -7.69 -4.77
C LEU A 403 -4.98 -6.85 -5.75
N MET A 404 -4.32 -5.79 -5.25
CA MET A 404 -3.61 -4.79 -6.06
C MET A 404 -2.10 -5.04 -6.16
N GLY A 405 -1.71 -6.27 -6.51
CA GLY A 405 -0.30 -6.71 -6.61
C GLY A 405 -0.09 -7.97 -7.41
#